data_AF-A0A846H3I7-F1
#
_entry.id   AF-A0A846H3I7-F1
#
_cell.length_a   1.000
_cell.length_b   1.000
_cell.length_c   1.000
_cell.angle_alpha   90.00
_cell.angle_beta   90.00
_cell.angle_gamma   90.00
#
_symmetry.space_group_name_H-M   'P 1'
#
loop_
_entity.id
_entity.type
_entity.pdbx_description
1 polymer ?
#
loop_
_entity_poly.entity_id
_entity_poly.type
_entity_poly.pdbx_seq_one_letter_code
_entity_poly.pdbx_strand_id
1 'polypeptide(L)'
;MIGRRGHRILVALLLSVLLLTTACAPKTPGQFDQVQKESTQKKSGQAVAKNATQGSEFNKLFPAEQAGYQRVFTQEKKGFAEANLKKGGKVMAQLAVSDTTSTPSAAAKYSSSTKKIGGYPAATLGNTQTSVLVGKYQVKVISKDPSFTASDREDWIEKFNLSGLAQLK
;
A
#
# COMPACT_ATOMS: atom_id res chain seq x y z
N MET A 1 7.35 80.70 -1.52
CA MET A 1 7.84 79.40 -0.99
C MET A 1 6.72 78.36 -0.71
N ILE A 2 5.56 78.41 -1.37
CA ILE A 2 4.38 77.58 -1.02
C ILE A 2 4.20 76.34 -1.94
N GLY A 3 4.59 76.42 -3.22
CA GLY A 3 4.45 75.28 -4.16
C GLY A 3 5.35 74.07 -3.87
N ARG A 4 6.54 74.29 -3.29
CA ARG A 4 7.52 73.22 -2.99
C ARG A 4 7.12 72.34 -1.80
N ARG A 5 6.25 72.83 -0.91
CA ARG A 5 5.74 72.09 0.27
C ARG A 5 4.55 71.20 -0.09
N GLY A 6 3.61 71.69 -0.92
CA GLY A 6 2.47 70.89 -1.40
C GLY A 6 2.91 69.68 -2.24
N HIS A 7 3.91 69.85 -3.11
CA HIS A 7 4.46 68.75 -3.91
C HIS A 7 5.10 67.66 -3.03
N ARG A 8 5.75 68.02 -1.92
CA ARG A 8 6.35 67.06 -0.98
C ARG A 8 5.29 66.25 -0.22
N ILE A 9 4.19 66.89 0.16
CA ILE A 9 3.07 66.22 0.83
C ILE A 9 2.39 65.25 -0.14
N LEU A 10 2.16 65.67 -1.38
CA LEU A 10 1.53 64.84 -2.40
C LEU A 10 2.40 63.62 -2.77
N VAL A 11 3.72 63.81 -2.89
CA VAL A 11 4.69 62.71 -3.09
C VAL A 11 4.71 61.76 -1.90
N ALA A 12 4.70 62.26 -0.66
CA ALA A 12 4.66 61.42 0.54
C ALA A 12 3.36 60.60 0.61
N LEU A 13 2.23 61.19 0.24
CA LEU A 13 0.93 60.51 0.22
C LEU A 13 0.88 59.44 -0.87
N LEU A 14 1.41 59.73 -2.07
CA LEU A 14 1.55 58.75 -3.16
C LEU A 14 2.48 57.60 -2.77
N LEU A 15 3.62 57.87 -2.13
CA LEU A 15 4.52 56.83 -1.62
C LEU A 15 3.84 55.97 -0.54
N SER A 16 3.04 56.58 0.33
CA SER A 16 2.32 55.86 1.38
C SER A 16 1.30 54.89 0.80
N VAL A 17 0.57 55.30 -0.25
CA VAL A 17 -0.38 54.44 -0.95
C VAL A 17 0.32 53.30 -1.71
N LEU A 18 1.48 53.57 -2.32
CA LEU A 18 2.31 52.54 -2.98
C LEU A 18 2.90 51.51 -2.00
N LEU A 19 3.22 51.91 -0.76
CA LEU A 19 3.70 51.00 0.28
C LEU A 19 2.58 50.12 0.86
N LEU A 20 1.34 50.62 0.90
CA LEU A 20 0.18 49.88 1.41
C LEU A 20 -0.33 48.81 0.43
N THR A 21 -0.07 48.93 -0.87
CA THR A 21 -0.54 47.96 -1.88
C THR A 21 0.43 46.81 -2.17
N THR A 22 1.70 46.90 -1.75
CA THR A 22 2.72 45.87 -1.99
C THR A 22 2.84 44.82 -0.88
N ALA A 23 2.16 45.01 0.26
CA ALA A 23 2.24 44.11 1.41
C ALA A 23 1.39 42.83 1.28
N CYS A 24 0.52 42.72 0.27
CA CYS A 24 -0.30 41.54 0.02
C CYS A 24 0.21 40.77 -1.22
N ALA A 25 1.47 40.34 -1.20
CA ALA A 25 1.92 39.36 -2.18
C ALA A 25 1.33 37.98 -1.82
N PRO A 26 0.61 37.30 -2.74
CA PRO A 26 0.12 35.95 -2.48
C PRO A 26 1.31 35.04 -2.17
N LYS A 27 1.21 34.30 -1.06
CA LYS A 27 2.24 33.35 -0.63
C LYS A 27 2.56 32.42 -1.80
N THR A 28 3.78 32.52 -2.34
CA THR A 28 4.24 31.64 -3.40
C THR A 28 4.11 30.20 -2.92
N PRO A 29 3.42 29.32 -3.67
CA PRO A 29 3.27 27.93 -3.27
C PRO A 29 4.64 27.31 -3.04
N GLY A 30 4.83 26.70 -1.88
CA GLY A 30 6.03 25.94 -1.57
C GLY A 30 6.15 24.75 -2.52
N GLN A 31 7.37 24.23 -2.66
CA GLN A 31 7.70 23.10 -3.55
C GLN A 31 6.85 21.85 -3.25
N PHE A 32 6.32 21.75 -2.02
CA PHE A 32 5.46 20.67 -1.56
C PHE A 32 3.96 20.98 -1.60
N ASP A 33 3.54 22.21 -1.91
CA ASP A 33 2.12 22.57 -1.90
C ASP A 33 1.35 21.85 -3.01
N GLN A 34 2.00 21.57 -4.13
CA GLN A 34 1.40 20.80 -5.22
C GLN A 34 1.19 19.34 -4.84
N VAL A 35 2.21 18.68 -4.27
CA VAL A 35 2.09 17.30 -3.78
C VAL A 35 1.15 17.18 -2.59
N GLN A 36 1.09 18.18 -1.70
CA GLN A 36 0.15 18.21 -0.58
C GLN A 36 -1.30 18.41 -1.04
N LYS A 37 -1.54 19.27 -2.03
CA LYS A 37 -2.87 19.41 -2.65
C LYS A 37 -3.28 18.12 -3.34
N GLU A 38 -2.39 17.52 -4.12
CA GLU A 38 -2.66 16.26 -4.81
C GLU A 38 -2.94 15.12 -3.83
N SER A 39 -2.17 14.98 -2.75
CA SER A 39 -2.37 13.94 -1.74
C SER A 39 -3.67 14.12 -0.95
N THR A 40 -4.02 15.37 -0.64
CA THR A 40 -5.23 15.71 0.14
C THR A 40 -6.50 15.61 -0.70
N GLN A 41 -6.47 16.11 -1.95
CA GLN A 41 -7.62 16.05 -2.86
C GLN A 41 -7.89 14.64 -3.36
N LYS A 42 -6.84 13.85 -3.63
CA LYS A 42 -7.03 12.47 -4.10
C LYS A 42 -7.38 11.48 -3.00
N LYS A 43 -7.39 11.86 -1.70
CA LYS A 43 -7.41 10.90 -0.57
C LYS A 43 -6.51 9.69 -0.86
N SER A 44 -5.35 9.94 -1.48
CA SER A 44 -4.54 8.89 -2.14
C SER A 44 -3.60 8.18 -1.19
N GLY A 45 -3.52 8.62 0.08
CA GLY A 45 -3.12 7.73 1.16
C GLY A 45 -4.26 6.74 1.38
N GLN A 46 -4.18 5.55 0.77
CA GLN A 46 -5.22 4.53 0.84
C GLN A 46 -5.46 4.13 2.30
N ALA A 47 -6.36 4.86 2.95
CA ALA A 47 -6.96 4.41 4.19
C ALA A 47 -7.55 3.03 3.91
N VAL A 48 -7.21 2.05 4.76
CA VAL A 48 -7.74 0.70 4.63
C VAL A 48 -9.26 0.79 4.50
N ALA A 49 -9.79 0.21 3.42
CA ALA A 49 -11.20 0.29 3.10
C ALA A 49 -12.05 -0.15 4.30
N LYS A 50 -13.12 0.59 4.60
CA LYS A 50 -13.96 0.32 5.76
C LYS A 50 -14.59 -1.08 5.71
N ASN A 51 -14.77 -1.63 4.51
CA ASN A 51 -15.28 -2.97 4.24
C ASN A 51 -14.17 -3.99 3.95
N ALA A 52 -12.88 -3.66 4.13
CA ALA A 52 -11.82 -4.65 4.03
C ALA A 52 -11.98 -5.71 5.15
N THR A 53 -11.72 -6.96 4.82
CA THR A 53 -11.89 -8.09 5.74
C THR A 53 -10.95 -7.96 6.94
N GLN A 54 -11.41 -8.32 8.14
CA GLN A 54 -10.57 -8.27 9.35
C GLN A 54 -9.45 -9.31 9.27
N GLY A 55 -8.23 -8.94 9.67
CA GLY A 55 -7.05 -9.83 9.57
C GLY A 55 -7.22 -11.18 10.28
N SER A 56 -7.91 -11.20 11.42
CA SER A 56 -8.21 -12.42 12.19
C SER A 56 -8.97 -13.48 11.39
N GLU A 57 -9.79 -13.07 10.40
CA GLU A 57 -10.51 -14.01 9.53
C GLU A 57 -9.55 -14.78 8.63
N PHE A 58 -8.38 -14.21 8.29
CA PHE A 58 -7.39 -14.87 7.46
C PHE A 58 -6.60 -15.93 8.21
N ASN A 59 -6.34 -15.77 9.51
CA ASN A 59 -5.44 -16.69 10.25
C ASN A 59 -5.87 -18.16 10.18
N LYS A 60 -7.18 -18.41 10.13
CA LYS A 60 -7.77 -19.76 10.01
C LYS A 60 -7.53 -20.39 8.64
N LEU A 61 -7.20 -19.58 7.64
CA LEU A 61 -7.01 -19.96 6.24
C LEU A 61 -5.53 -20.17 5.89
N PHE A 62 -4.62 -19.75 6.77
CA PHE A 62 -3.21 -20.08 6.65
C PHE A 62 -2.98 -21.57 6.90
N PRO A 63 -2.00 -22.18 6.22
CA PRO A 63 -1.67 -23.58 6.43
C PRO A 63 -1.30 -23.86 7.89
N ALA A 64 -1.64 -25.06 8.36
CA ALA A 64 -1.22 -25.55 9.67
C ALA A 64 0.29 -25.86 9.68
N GLU A 65 0.87 -25.91 10.88
CA GLU A 65 2.24 -26.34 11.09
C GLU A 65 2.39 -27.82 10.69
N GLN A 66 3.37 -28.11 9.82
CA GLN A 66 3.56 -29.46 9.27
C GLN A 66 4.97 -29.64 8.70
N ALA A 67 5.41 -30.88 8.51
CA ALA A 67 6.68 -31.23 7.86
C ALA A 67 7.92 -30.52 8.46
N GLY A 68 7.91 -30.33 9.79
CA GLY A 68 8.99 -29.63 10.51
C GLY A 68 9.00 -28.11 10.34
N TYR A 69 7.96 -27.55 9.71
CA TYR A 69 7.77 -26.11 9.64
C TYR A 69 6.83 -25.60 10.72
N GLN A 70 7.23 -24.50 11.36
CA GLN A 70 6.45 -23.72 12.31
C GLN A 70 5.91 -22.46 11.64
N ARG A 71 4.68 -22.08 11.95
CA ARG A 71 4.05 -20.87 11.43
C ARG A 71 3.86 -19.87 12.56
N VAL A 72 4.56 -18.74 12.47
CA VAL A 72 4.50 -17.68 13.48
C VAL A 72 3.90 -16.42 12.88
N PHE A 73 2.69 -16.04 13.30
CA PHE A 73 2.07 -14.78 12.86
C PHE A 73 2.92 -13.57 13.31
N THR A 74 3.18 -12.66 12.38
CA THR A 74 4.01 -11.48 12.60
C THR A 74 3.23 -10.18 12.46
N GLN A 75 2.18 -10.17 11.64
CA GLN A 75 1.30 -9.03 11.48
C GLN A 75 -0.13 -9.50 11.28
N GLU A 76 -1.05 -8.82 11.95
CA GLU A 76 -2.48 -8.96 11.73
C GLU A 76 -3.10 -7.57 11.81
N LYS A 77 -3.78 -7.18 10.74
CA LYS A 77 -4.50 -5.90 10.66
C LYS A 77 -5.66 -6.04 9.69
N LYS A 78 -6.51 -5.02 9.64
CA LYS A 78 -7.60 -4.99 8.67
C LYS A 78 -7.04 -5.07 7.24
N GLY A 79 -7.58 -6.00 6.45
CA GLY A 79 -7.18 -6.29 5.08
C GLY A 79 -5.84 -7.01 4.94
N PHE A 80 -5.20 -7.47 6.03
CA PHE A 80 -3.91 -8.14 5.93
C PHE A 80 -3.58 -9.06 7.11
N ALA A 81 -3.06 -10.24 6.80
CA ALA A 81 -2.40 -11.11 7.77
C ALA A 81 -1.09 -11.64 7.18
N GLU A 82 -0.10 -11.86 8.04
CA GLU A 82 1.22 -12.35 7.66
C GLU A 82 1.77 -13.29 8.73
N ALA A 83 2.43 -14.35 8.28
CA ALA A 83 3.14 -15.28 9.14
C ALA A 83 4.51 -15.63 8.56
N ASN A 84 5.50 -15.75 9.44
CA ASN A 84 6.77 -16.37 9.11
C ASN A 84 6.62 -17.89 9.13
N LEU A 85 7.17 -18.53 8.11
CA LEU A 85 7.34 -19.96 8.03
C LEU A 85 8.77 -20.31 8.41
N LYS A 86 8.95 -20.94 9.56
CA LYS A 86 10.25 -21.29 10.13
C LYS A 86 10.52 -22.79 10.02
N LYS A 87 11.78 -23.18 9.80
CA LYS A 87 12.24 -24.58 9.89
C LYS A 87 13.57 -24.60 10.64
N GLY A 88 13.66 -25.41 11.69
CA GLY A 88 14.85 -25.42 12.56
C GLY A 88 15.19 -24.05 13.14
N GLY A 89 14.19 -23.24 13.50
CA GLY A 89 14.36 -21.88 14.04
C GLY A 89 14.67 -20.79 13.00
N LYS A 90 15.09 -21.14 11.78
CA LYS A 90 15.36 -20.19 10.69
C LYS A 90 14.08 -19.85 9.92
N VAL A 91 13.92 -18.59 9.53
CA VAL A 91 12.80 -18.17 8.66
C VAL A 91 13.11 -18.57 7.22
N MET A 92 12.32 -19.49 6.67
CA MET A 92 12.48 -20.00 5.32
C MET A 92 11.67 -19.19 4.31
N ALA A 93 10.45 -18.84 4.69
CA ALA A 93 9.54 -18.04 3.88
C ALA A 93 8.63 -17.17 4.75
N GLN A 94 7.94 -16.26 4.10
CA GLN A 94 6.87 -15.45 4.68
C GLN A 94 5.59 -15.68 3.88
N LEU A 95 4.52 -15.97 4.61
CA LEU A 95 3.18 -16.27 4.15
C LEU A 95 2.33 -15.02 4.36
N ALA A 96 1.54 -14.61 3.37
CA ALA A 96 0.69 -13.44 3.51
C ALA A 96 -0.65 -13.60 2.78
N VAL A 97 -1.70 -13.03 3.38
CA VAL A 97 -3.01 -12.87 2.75
C VAL A 97 -3.37 -11.40 2.84
N SER A 98 -3.74 -10.80 1.71
CA SER A 98 -4.15 -9.39 1.62
C SER A 98 -5.50 -9.24 0.92
N ASP A 99 -6.33 -8.34 1.44
CA ASP A 99 -7.55 -7.88 0.78
C ASP A 99 -7.19 -6.73 -0.16
N THR A 100 -7.42 -6.93 -1.47
CA THR A 100 -7.06 -5.95 -2.48
C THR A 100 -8.12 -4.85 -2.68
N THR A 101 -9.19 -4.81 -1.87
CA THR A 101 -10.23 -3.76 -1.96
C THR A 101 -9.63 -2.36 -1.85
N SER A 102 -8.61 -2.21 -0.99
CA SER A 102 -7.91 -0.92 -0.82
C SER A 102 -6.81 -0.69 -1.88
N THR A 103 -6.45 -1.73 -2.62
CA THR A 103 -5.37 -1.74 -3.63
C THR A 103 -5.80 -2.43 -4.93
N PRO A 104 -6.83 -1.95 -5.66
CA PRO A 104 -7.37 -2.66 -6.83
C PRO A 104 -6.36 -2.90 -7.95
N SER A 105 -5.35 -2.03 -8.07
CA SER A 105 -4.24 -2.19 -9.02
C SER A 105 -3.39 -3.43 -8.75
N ALA A 106 -3.37 -3.95 -7.52
CA ALA A 106 -2.71 -5.21 -7.19
C ALA A 106 -3.45 -6.40 -7.79
N ALA A 107 -4.79 -6.44 -7.70
CA ALA A 107 -5.62 -7.47 -8.32
C ALA A 107 -5.62 -7.39 -9.84
N ALA A 108 -5.56 -6.18 -10.41
CA ALA A 108 -5.53 -5.98 -11.86
C ALA A 108 -4.33 -6.68 -12.54
N LYS A 109 -3.23 -6.91 -11.83
CA LYS A 109 -2.03 -7.59 -12.36
C LYS A 109 -2.27 -9.06 -12.72
N TYR A 110 -3.34 -9.67 -12.22
CA TYR A 110 -3.67 -11.07 -12.45
C TYR A 110 -4.59 -11.29 -13.65
N SER A 111 -5.18 -10.23 -14.23
CA SER A 111 -6.11 -10.36 -15.37
C SER A 111 -5.42 -10.91 -16.62
N SER A 112 -4.14 -10.62 -16.81
CA SER A 112 -3.32 -11.13 -17.92
C SER A 112 -2.55 -12.40 -17.55
N SER A 113 -2.84 -13.02 -16.40
CA SER A 113 -2.11 -14.19 -15.93
C SER A 113 -2.45 -15.42 -16.77
N THR A 114 -1.43 -16.03 -17.39
CA THR A 114 -1.55 -17.30 -18.09
C THR A 114 -1.29 -18.51 -17.19
N LYS A 115 -0.64 -18.30 -16.03
CA LYS A 115 -0.36 -19.34 -15.03
C LYS A 115 -1.48 -19.44 -14.01
N LYS A 116 -1.71 -20.66 -13.51
CA LYS A 116 -2.60 -20.94 -12.37
C LYS A 116 -1.91 -21.83 -11.34
N ILE A 117 -2.26 -21.63 -10.07
CA ILE A 117 -1.87 -22.48 -8.93
C ILE A 117 -3.14 -22.70 -8.10
N GLY A 118 -3.43 -23.93 -7.70
CA GLY A 118 -4.71 -24.27 -7.05
C GLY A 118 -5.97 -23.83 -7.82
N GLY A 119 -5.87 -23.69 -9.15
CA GLY A 119 -6.96 -23.23 -10.03
C GLY A 119 -7.11 -21.71 -10.17
N TYR A 120 -6.34 -20.91 -9.42
CA TYR A 120 -6.45 -19.45 -9.40
C TYR A 120 -5.35 -18.77 -10.20
N PRO A 121 -5.61 -17.59 -10.82
CA PRO A 121 -4.59 -16.80 -11.52
C PRO A 121 -3.37 -16.55 -10.65
N ALA A 122 -2.18 -16.84 -11.17
CA ALA A 122 -0.92 -16.81 -10.44
C ALA A 122 0.09 -15.84 -11.06
N ALA A 123 0.76 -15.06 -10.21
CA ALA A 123 1.83 -14.16 -10.63
C ALA A 123 3.09 -14.36 -9.79
N THR A 124 4.24 -14.31 -10.47
CA THR A 124 5.55 -14.26 -9.86
C THR A 124 6.03 -12.80 -9.89
N LEU A 125 6.45 -12.28 -8.74
CA LEU A 125 6.99 -10.92 -8.63
C LEU A 125 8.47 -10.98 -8.25
N GLY A 126 9.33 -10.55 -9.18
CA GLY A 126 10.78 -10.74 -9.06
C GLY A 126 11.13 -12.22 -8.96
N ASN A 127 12.16 -12.55 -8.18
CA ASN A 127 12.69 -13.92 -8.10
C ASN A 127 12.25 -14.66 -6.83
N THR A 128 11.66 -13.95 -5.86
CA THR A 128 11.41 -14.47 -4.50
C THR A 128 9.94 -14.58 -4.14
N GLN A 129 9.01 -14.07 -4.96
CA GLN A 129 7.59 -14.03 -4.61
C GLN A 129 6.75 -14.79 -5.61
N THR A 130 5.89 -15.67 -5.11
CA THR A 130 4.80 -16.27 -5.89
C THR A 130 3.50 -15.89 -5.20
N SER A 131 2.45 -15.64 -5.99
CA SER A 131 1.16 -15.24 -5.46
C SER A 131 0.01 -15.69 -6.35
N VAL A 132 -1.17 -15.84 -5.76
CA VAL A 132 -2.43 -16.08 -6.47
C VAL A 132 -3.48 -15.07 -6.07
N LEU A 133 -4.45 -14.84 -6.96
CA LEU A 133 -5.64 -14.04 -6.67
C LEU A 133 -6.88 -14.93 -6.55
N VAL A 134 -7.47 -14.95 -5.36
CA VAL A 134 -8.69 -15.69 -5.01
C VAL A 134 -9.81 -14.66 -4.75
N GLY A 135 -10.65 -14.39 -5.75
CA GLY A 135 -11.62 -13.30 -5.67
C GLY A 135 -10.93 -11.96 -5.46
N LYS A 136 -11.20 -11.30 -4.32
CA LYS A 136 -10.53 -10.04 -3.90
C LYS A 136 -9.29 -10.25 -3.02
N TYR A 137 -8.90 -11.50 -2.75
CA TYR A 137 -7.82 -11.81 -1.82
C TYR A 137 -6.56 -12.26 -2.57
N GLN A 138 -5.43 -11.61 -2.30
CA GLN A 138 -4.12 -12.05 -2.77
C GLN A 138 -3.50 -12.93 -1.69
N VAL A 139 -3.15 -14.17 -2.07
CA VAL A 139 -2.34 -15.08 -1.26
C VAL A 139 -0.93 -15.04 -1.81
N LYS A 140 0.07 -14.91 -0.93
CA LYS A 140 1.47 -14.73 -1.33
C LYS A 140 2.40 -15.53 -0.45
N VAL A 141 3.40 -16.10 -1.08
CA VAL A 141 4.56 -16.70 -0.41
C VAL A 141 5.81 -15.99 -0.90
N ILE A 142 6.67 -15.61 0.04
CA ILE A 142 7.91 -14.87 -0.21
C ILE A 142 9.07 -15.69 0.37
N SER A 143 10.00 -16.12 -0.48
CA SER A 143 11.24 -16.76 -0.04
C SER A 143 12.06 -15.78 0.80
N LYS A 144 12.46 -16.20 2.00
CA LYS A 144 13.42 -15.49 2.86
C LYS A 144 14.78 -16.20 2.88
N ASP A 145 14.77 -17.50 2.63
CA ASP A 145 15.97 -18.30 2.38
C ASP A 145 16.11 -18.60 0.87
N PRO A 146 17.30 -18.47 0.27
CA PRO A 146 17.55 -18.85 -1.12
C PRO A 146 17.23 -20.31 -1.45
N SER A 147 17.31 -21.21 -0.46
CA SER A 147 16.96 -22.62 -0.63
C SER A 147 15.45 -22.84 -0.75
N PHE A 148 14.62 -21.82 -0.45
CA PHE A 148 13.17 -21.89 -0.61
C PHE A 148 12.79 -21.46 -2.03
N THR A 149 12.58 -22.44 -2.89
CA THR A 149 12.51 -22.27 -4.34
C THR A 149 11.13 -21.81 -4.82
N ALA A 150 10.99 -21.57 -6.13
CA ALA A 150 9.69 -21.27 -6.73
C ALA A 150 8.69 -22.42 -6.53
N SER A 151 9.13 -23.68 -6.67
CA SER A 151 8.27 -24.85 -6.44
C SER A 151 7.77 -24.90 -5.01
N ASP A 152 8.65 -24.68 -4.02
CA ASP A 152 8.23 -24.63 -2.62
C ASP A 152 7.17 -23.56 -2.38
N ARG A 153 7.29 -22.39 -3.01
CA ARG A 153 6.28 -21.33 -2.89
C ARG A 153 4.94 -21.75 -3.48
N GLU A 154 4.93 -22.46 -4.60
CA GLU A 154 3.71 -22.97 -5.24
C GLU A 154 3.04 -24.02 -4.35
N ASP A 155 3.80 -24.99 -3.86
CA ASP A 155 3.32 -26.02 -2.92
C ASP A 155 2.73 -25.39 -1.65
N TRP A 156 3.37 -24.34 -1.13
CA TRP A 156 2.88 -23.64 0.05
C TRP A 156 1.65 -22.78 -0.20
N ILE A 157 1.47 -22.24 -1.40
CA ILE A 157 0.23 -21.56 -1.79
C ILE A 157 -0.93 -22.55 -1.77
N GLU A 158 -0.74 -23.77 -2.30
CA GLU A 158 -1.80 -24.77 -2.36
C GLU A 158 -2.20 -25.32 -0.98
N LYS A 159 -1.32 -25.18 0.02
CA LYS A 159 -1.64 -25.54 1.42
C LYS A 159 -2.52 -24.52 2.14
N PHE A 160 -2.71 -23.31 1.60
CA PHE A 160 -3.73 -22.40 2.14
C PHE A 160 -5.12 -22.95 1.87
N ASN A 161 -6.07 -22.60 2.73
CA ASN A 161 -7.48 -22.87 2.45
C ASN A 161 -8.03 -21.88 1.42
N LEU A 162 -7.69 -22.09 0.14
CA LEU A 162 -8.06 -21.21 -0.97
C LEU A 162 -9.58 -21.21 -1.22
N SER A 163 -10.26 -22.34 -1.02
CA SER A 163 -11.72 -22.41 -1.12
C SER A 163 -12.40 -21.60 -0.01
N GLY A 164 -11.88 -21.66 1.22
CA GLY A 164 -12.34 -20.83 2.34
C GLY A 164 -12.17 -19.34 2.05
N LEU A 165 -11.03 -18.93 1.45
CA LEU A 165 -10.83 -17.56 0.98
C LEU A 165 -11.87 -17.14 -0.06
N ALA A 166 -12.19 -18.01 -1.02
CA ALA A 166 -13.20 -17.73 -2.04
C ALA A 166 -14.62 -17.56 -1.47
N GLN A 167 -14.88 -18.09 -0.27
CA GLN A 167 -16.17 -18.00 0.42
C GLN A 167 -16.29 -16.79 1.36
N LEU A 168 -15.18 -16.09 1.67
CA LEU A 168 -15.22 -14.88 2.48
C LEU A 168 -15.85 -13.71 1.71
N LYS A 169 -16.92 -13.12 2.23
CA LYS A 169 -17.65 -11.98 1.63
C LYS A 169 -16.94 -10.64 1.90
#